data_AF-A0A833L7L8-F1
#
_entry.id   AF-A0A833L7L8-F1
#
_cell.length_a   1.000
_cell.length_b   1.000
_cell.length_c   1.000
_cell.angle_alpha   90.00
_cell.angle_beta   90.00
_cell.angle_gamma   90.00
#
_symmetry.space_group_name_H-M   'P 1'
#
loop_
_entity.id
_entity.type
_entity.pdbx_description
1 polymer ?
#
loop_
_entity_poly.entity_id
_entity_poly.type
_entity_poly.pdbx_seq_one_letter_code
_entity_poly.pdbx_strand_id
1 'polypeptide(L)'
;MHVLTRETGFRFDVASLRMLHATCMANLIGEPGRFRNQEVTVTYSPGLQMKITRDDITEDVIGFMVNLHARWNNTDPFTLAALTLWEISRIHPFLDGNGRTARAAAQHVLFAKLGTWPRGSEPITQQIKIHSGEYLDMLRHADMTFIEGQVDLGPLAEFLARMLKAQLQSHRRAQKATFSERALKMIPMVATRLIRRWLRRFFTRPARRS
;
A
#
# COMPACT_ATOMS: atom_id res chain seq x y z
N MET A 1 -19.37 -30.68 2.10
CA MET A 1 -18.75 -29.47 1.50
C MET A 1 -17.37 -29.33 2.15
N HIS A 2 -16.36 -29.94 1.55
CA HIS A 2 -15.00 -29.94 2.11
C HIS A 2 -14.42 -28.53 2.01
N VAL A 3 -14.25 -27.88 3.16
CA VAL A 3 -13.39 -26.71 3.28
C VAL A 3 -11.97 -27.24 3.08
N LEU A 4 -11.41 -27.01 1.90
CA LEU A 4 -9.99 -27.22 1.64
C LEU A 4 -9.22 -26.18 2.46
N THR A 5 -8.90 -26.53 3.72
CA THR A 5 -7.79 -25.90 4.43
C THR A 5 -6.51 -26.33 3.73
N ARG A 6 -6.17 -25.67 2.63
CA ARG A 6 -4.79 -25.67 2.16
C ARG A 6 -3.98 -24.96 3.24
N GLU A 7 -3.13 -25.71 3.93
CA GLU A 7 -1.98 -25.13 4.60
C GLU A 7 -1.06 -24.53 3.54
N THR A 8 -1.42 -23.36 3.00
CA THR A 8 -0.50 -22.53 2.24
C THR A 8 -0.10 -21.41 3.18
N GLY A 9 1.01 -21.62 3.90
CA GLY A 9 1.68 -20.53 4.59
C GLY A 9 1.91 -19.36 3.63
N PHE A 10 1.90 -18.13 4.16
CA PHE A 10 2.24 -16.96 3.36
C PHE A 10 3.59 -17.16 2.68
N ARG A 11 3.63 -17.02 1.35
CA ARG A 11 4.85 -17.13 0.54
C ARG A 11 5.01 -15.86 -0.28
N PHE A 12 6.13 -15.19 -0.06
CA PHE A 12 6.56 -14.02 -0.81
C PHE A 12 8.07 -14.14 -0.99
N ASP A 13 8.49 -14.54 -2.19
CA ASP A 13 9.88 -14.86 -2.51
C ASP A 13 10.40 -13.97 -3.66
N VAL A 14 11.65 -14.20 -4.09
CA VAL A 14 12.28 -13.47 -5.20
C VAL A 14 11.42 -13.50 -6.46
N ALA A 15 10.82 -14.66 -6.79
CA ALA A 15 9.96 -14.79 -7.96
C ALA A 15 8.69 -13.94 -7.80
N SER A 16 8.09 -13.93 -6.60
CA SER A 16 6.93 -13.11 -6.27
C SER A 16 7.22 -11.62 -6.46
N LEU A 17 8.38 -11.13 -5.99
CA LEU A 17 8.78 -9.74 -6.18
C LEU A 17 9.00 -9.37 -7.65
N ARG A 18 9.68 -10.24 -8.40
CA ARG A 18 9.92 -10.04 -9.85
C ARG A 18 8.61 -10.03 -10.64
N MET A 19 7.69 -10.94 -10.33
CA MET A 19 6.37 -11.01 -10.95
C MET A 19 5.52 -9.77 -10.62
N LEU A 20 5.57 -9.30 -9.37
CA LEU A 20 4.87 -8.09 -8.96
C LEU A 20 5.41 -6.87 -9.70
N HIS A 21 6.74 -6.71 -9.75
CA HIS A 21 7.36 -5.65 -10.53
C HIS A 21 6.98 -5.75 -12.01
N ALA A 22 7.02 -6.95 -12.58
CA ALA A 22 6.67 -7.15 -13.97
C ALA A 22 5.22 -6.74 -14.27
N THR A 23 4.30 -7.01 -13.34
CA THR A 23 2.90 -6.57 -13.41
C THR A 23 2.79 -5.05 -13.31
N CYS A 24 3.50 -4.42 -12.37
CA CYS A 24 3.47 -2.96 -12.18
C CYS A 24 4.08 -2.17 -13.35
N MET A 25 4.97 -2.79 -14.12
CA MET A 25 5.77 -2.16 -15.17
C MET A 25 5.47 -2.71 -16.57
N ALA A 26 4.46 -3.56 -16.69
CA ALA A 26 4.02 -4.12 -17.96
C ALA A 26 3.73 -2.98 -18.97
N ASN A 27 4.29 -3.09 -20.17
CA ASN A 27 4.18 -2.11 -21.25
C ASN A 27 4.78 -0.72 -20.97
N LEU A 28 5.57 -0.56 -19.90
CA LEU A 28 6.24 0.71 -19.58
C LEU A 28 7.75 0.67 -19.80
N ILE A 29 8.36 -0.52 -19.74
CA ILE A 29 9.80 -0.74 -19.91
C ILE A 29 10.06 -2.04 -20.69
N GLY A 30 11.28 -2.17 -21.24
CA GLY A 30 11.65 -3.34 -22.05
C GLY A 30 11.87 -4.63 -21.27
N GLU A 31 12.37 -4.55 -20.03
CA GLU A 31 12.72 -5.74 -19.23
C GLU A 31 12.03 -5.78 -17.85
N PRO A 32 10.69 -5.88 -17.82
CA PRO A 32 9.93 -5.94 -16.57
C PRO A 32 10.30 -7.18 -15.74
N GLY A 33 10.68 -6.95 -14.49
CA GLY A 33 10.94 -8.00 -13.49
C GLY A 33 12.39 -8.48 -13.46
N ARG A 34 13.28 -7.84 -14.23
CA ARG A 34 14.73 -8.09 -14.18
C ARG A 34 15.38 -7.16 -13.16
N PHE A 35 16.16 -7.72 -12.23
CA PHE A 35 16.98 -6.90 -11.34
C PHE A 35 18.00 -6.07 -12.11
N ARG A 36 18.32 -4.88 -11.58
CA ARG A 36 19.32 -4.00 -12.18
C ARG A 36 20.69 -4.69 -12.19
N ASN A 37 21.48 -4.38 -13.19
CA ASN A 37 22.87 -4.83 -13.36
C ASN A 37 23.86 -3.65 -13.32
N GLN A 38 23.38 -2.48 -12.94
CA GLN A 38 24.12 -1.23 -12.82
C GLN A 38 23.65 -0.48 -11.59
N GLU A 39 24.44 0.52 -11.20
CA GLU A 39 24.12 1.41 -10.09
C GLU A 39 22.92 2.29 -10.42
N VAL A 40 22.20 2.68 -9.38
CA VAL A 40 21.05 3.58 -9.48
C VAL A 40 21.16 4.69 -8.45
N THR A 41 20.71 5.88 -8.81
CA THR A 41 20.66 7.02 -7.90
C THR A 41 19.23 7.26 -7.45
N VAL A 42 19.01 7.25 -6.14
CA VAL A 42 17.71 7.51 -5.52
C VAL A 42 17.67 8.94 -5.00
N THR A 43 16.65 9.67 -5.41
CA THR A 43 16.40 11.04 -4.93
C THR A 43 15.34 10.98 -3.84
N TYR A 44 15.71 11.30 -2.60
CA TYR A 44 14.78 11.36 -1.46
C TYR A 44 14.11 12.73 -1.35
N SER A 45 14.83 13.79 -1.69
CA SER A 45 14.33 15.17 -1.75
C SER A 45 15.17 15.96 -2.75
N PRO A 46 14.72 17.14 -3.22
CA PRO A 46 15.58 18.04 -3.98
C PRO A 46 16.91 18.26 -3.23
N GLY A 47 18.02 17.94 -3.88
CA GLY A 47 19.37 18.06 -3.29
C GLY A 47 19.88 16.87 -2.47
N LEU A 48 19.06 15.85 -2.17
CA LEU A 48 19.50 14.64 -1.47
C LEU A 48 19.38 13.41 -2.38
N GLN A 49 20.49 13.07 -3.02
CA GLN A 49 20.64 11.91 -3.86
C GLN A 49 21.56 10.89 -3.20
N MET A 50 21.14 9.63 -3.17
CA MET A 50 21.95 8.52 -2.70
C MET A 50 22.25 7.59 -3.86
N LYS A 51 23.54 7.32 -4.09
CA LYS A 51 23.97 6.32 -5.06
C LYS A 51 23.91 4.95 -4.40
N ILE A 52 23.13 4.04 -4.97
CA ILE A 52 23.03 2.67 -4.50
C ILE A 52 23.97 1.81 -5.35
N THR A 53 25.13 1.52 -4.76
CA THR A 53 26.25 0.85 -5.43
C THR A 53 26.29 -0.66 -5.19
N ARG A 54 25.41 -1.20 -4.33
CA ARG A 54 25.56 -2.58 -3.83
C ARG A 54 25.59 -3.62 -4.95
N ASP A 55 26.67 -4.40 -4.94
CA ASP A 55 27.07 -5.38 -5.96
C ASP A 55 26.30 -6.72 -5.88
N ASP A 56 25.54 -6.98 -4.81
CA ASP A 56 24.70 -8.19 -4.70
C ASP A 56 23.25 -7.90 -4.30
N ILE A 57 22.47 -7.42 -5.28
CA ILE A 57 21.03 -7.20 -5.14
C ILE A 57 20.29 -8.49 -4.80
N THR A 58 20.78 -9.62 -5.29
CA THR A 58 20.09 -10.91 -5.11
C THR A 58 20.19 -11.34 -3.65
N GLU A 59 21.39 -11.25 -3.06
CA GLU A 59 21.60 -11.53 -1.64
C GLU A 59 20.78 -10.58 -0.75
N ASP A 60 20.80 -9.27 -1.03
CA ASP A 60 20.01 -8.29 -0.28
C ASP A 60 18.50 -8.60 -0.33
N VAL A 61 17.97 -8.94 -1.51
CA VAL A 61 16.56 -9.32 -1.65
C VAL A 61 16.27 -10.62 -0.91
N ILE A 62 17.15 -11.62 -0.99
CA ILE A 62 16.98 -12.88 -0.25
C ILE A 62 16.98 -12.63 1.26
N GLY A 63 17.91 -11.82 1.76
CA GLY A 63 17.98 -11.42 3.17
C GLY A 63 16.70 -10.72 3.63
N PHE A 64 16.15 -9.83 2.80
CA PHE A 64 14.83 -9.25 3.04
C PHE A 64 13.74 -10.34 3.16
N MET A 65 13.65 -11.29 2.23
CA MET A 65 12.64 -12.34 2.29
C MET A 65 12.76 -13.20 3.55
N VAL A 66 13.99 -13.60 3.90
CA VAL A 66 14.28 -14.35 5.13
C VAL A 66 13.81 -13.58 6.37
N ASN A 67 14.16 -12.29 6.45
CA ASN A 67 13.76 -11.43 7.57
C ASN A 67 12.22 -11.27 7.65
N LEU A 68 11.56 -11.08 6.50
CA LEU A 68 10.10 -10.97 6.41
C LEU A 68 9.40 -12.24 6.91
N HIS A 69 9.84 -13.43 6.46
CA HIS A 69 9.23 -14.70 6.86
C HIS A 69 9.52 -15.03 8.33
N ALA A 70 10.73 -14.75 8.82
CA ALA A 70 11.10 -14.98 10.22
C ALA A 70 10.22 -14.16 11.19
N ARG A 71 9.83 -12.95 10.79
CA ARG A 71 8.96 -12.06 11.58
C ARG A 71 7.47 -12.32 11.37
N TRP A 72 7.10 -13.16 10.41
CA TRP A 72 5.72 -13.29 9.94
C TRP A 72 4.72 -13.55 11.07
N ASN A 73 5.01 -14.47 11.98
CA ASN A 73 4.05 -14.86 13.02
C ASN A 73 4.00 -13.90 14.21
N ASN A 74 5.09 -13.20 14.50
CA ASN A 74 5.28 -12.46 15.76
C ASN A 74 5.25 -10.93 15.58
N THR A 75 5.00 -10.44 14.38
CA THR A 75 4.95 -9.01 14.07
C THR A 75 3.58 -8.62 13.52
N ASP A 76 3.12 -7.43 13.89
CA ASP A 76 1.82 -6.92 13.44
C ASP A 76 1.82 -6.62 11.93
N PRO A 77 0.63 -6.56 11.29
CA PRO A 77 0.51 -6.36 9.85
C PRO A 77 1.14 -5.07 9.32
N PHE A 78 1.09 -3.99 10.09
CA PHE A 78 1.57 -2.68 9.64
C PHE A 78 3.09 -2.60 9.70
N THR A 79 3.70 -3.16 10.74
CA THR A 79 5.16 -3.24 10.83
C THR A 79 5.75 -4.15 9.74
N LEU A 80 5.13 -5.29 9.41
CA LEU A 80 5.59 -6.13 8.28
C LEU A 80 5.46 -5.44 6.93
N ALA A 81 4.38 -4.68 6.72
CA ALA A 81 4.18 -3.88 5.53
C ALA A 81 5.17 -2.72 5.43
N ALA A 82 5.48 -2.07 6.56
CA ALA A 82 6.49 -1.01 6.66
C ALA A 82 7.90 -1.56 6.36
N LEU A 83 8.24 -2.72 6.92
CA LEU A 83 9.50 -3.43 6.63
C LEU A 83 9.64 -3.69 5.12
N THR A 84 8.58 -4.22 4.50
CA THR A 84 8.55 -4.51 3.06
C THR A 84 8.73 -3.26 2.22
N LEU A 85 8.03 -2.18 2.58
CA LEU A 85 8.11 -0.90 1.89
C LEU A 85 9.52 -0.31 1.96
N TRP A 86 10.12 -0.33 3.15
CA TRP A 86 11.46 0.20 3.39
C TRP A 86 12.55 -0.64 2.72
N GLU A 87 12.55 -1.96 2.90
CA GLU A 87 13.57 -2.85 2.32
C GLU A 87 13.62 -2.73 0.79
N ILE A 88 12.48 -2.78 0.10
CA ILE A 88 12.47 -2.62 -1.37
C ILE A 88 12.94 -1.23 -1.79
N SER A 89 12.61 -0.19 -1.02
CA SER A 89 13.04 1.18 -1.32
C SER A 89 14.54 1.37 -1.15
N ARG A 90 15.11 0.78 -0.09
CA ARG A 90 16.54 0.83 0.28
C ARG A 90 17.41 -0.05 -0.62
N ILE A 91 16.96 -1.27 -0.93
CA ILE A 91 17.69 -2.19 -1.83
C ILE A 91 17.65 -1.67 -3.27
N HIS A 92 16.50 -1.10 -3.67
CA HIS A 92 16.24 -0.56 -5.01
C HIS A 92 16.59 -1.55 -6.13
N PRO A 93 15.93 -2.74 -6.15
CA PRO A 93 16.40 -3.88 -6.93
C PRO A 93 16.24 -3.73 -8.46
N PHE A 94 15.46 -2.76 -8.95
CA PHE A 94 15.16 -2.58 -10.38
C PHE A 94 15.72 -1.25 -10.92
N LEU A 95 15.80 -1.10 -12.25
CA LEU A 95 16.24 0.16 -12.89
C LEU A 95 15.21 1.28 -12.79
N ASP A 96 13.93 0.95 -12.91
CA ASP A 96 12.80 1.84 -12.72
C ASP A 96 11.67 1.04 -12.03
N GLY A 97 10.64 1.71 -11.51
CA GLY A 97 9.47 1.04 -10.97
C GLY A 97 9.59 0.61 -9.51
N ASN A 98 10.72 0.88 -8.84
CA ASN A 98 10.93 0.51 -7.43
C ASN A 98 9.85 1.08 -6.51
N GLY A 99 9.55 2.37 -6.60
CA GLY A 99 8.51 2.96 -5.76
C GLY A 99 7.10 2.39 -6.00
N ARG A 100 6.77 2.04 -7.26
CA ARG A 100 5.48 1.40 -7.60
C ARG A 100 5.42 -0.01 -7.00
N THR A 101 6.49 -0.77 -7.18
CA THR A 101 6.63 -2.14 -6.69
C THR A 101 6.63 -2.19 -5.16
N ALA A 102 7.37 -1.31 -4.49
CA ALA A 102 7.45 -1.25 -3.02
C ALA A 102 6.07 -1.00 -2.39
N ARG A 103 5.30 -0.03 -2.92
CA ARG A 103 3.93 0.24 -2.47
C ARG A 103 3.00 -0.95 -2.70
N ALA A 104 3.10 -1.59 -3.86
CA ALA A 104 2.28 -2.76 -4.18
C ALA A 104 2.63 -3.96 -3.29
N ALA A 105 3.92 -4.18 -3.01
CA ALA A 105 4.39 -5.26 -2.15
C ALA A 105 3.96 -5.04 -0.70
N ALA A 106 4.11 -3.82 -0.19
CA ALA A 106 3.64 -3.45 1.15
C ALA A 106 2.13 -3.66 1.31
N GLN A 107 1.33 -3.26 0.30
CA GLN A 107 -0.11 -3.54 0.28
C GLN A 107 -0.39 -5.05 0.29
N HIS A 108 0.32 -5.82 -0.53
CA HIS A 108 0.13 -7.27 -0.61
C HIS A 108 0.43 -7.95 0.74
N VAL A 109 1.57 -7.64 1.35
CA VAL A 109 1.97 -8.12 2.68
C VAL A 109 0.95 -7.75 3.74
N LEU A 110 0.51 -6.49 3.76
CA LEU A 110 -0.50 -6.01 4.70
C LEU A 110 -1.80 -6.82 4.59
N PHE A 111 -2.31 -7.00 3.36
CA PHE A 111 -3.58 -7.68 3.14
C PHE A 111 -3.49 -9.18 3.39
N ALA A 112 -2.38 -9.81 2.99
CA ALA A 112 -2.12 -11.21 3.30
C ALA A 112 -2.06 -11.45 4.81
N LYS A 113 -1.38 -10.57 5.57
CA LYS A 113 -1.28 -10.68 7.02
C LYS A 113 -2.61 -10.40 7.74
N LEU A 114 -3.42 -9.48 7.21
CA LEU A 114 -4.78 -9.23 7.72
C LEU A 114 -5.78 -10.36 7.37
N GLY A 115 -5.46 -11.23 6.41
CA GLY A 115 -6.35 -12.29 5.94
C GLY A 115 -7.58 -11.77 5.19
N THR A 116 -7.55 -10.53 4.69
CA THR A 116 -8.67 -9.91 3.99
C THR A 116 -8.19 -8.93 2.93
N TRP A 117 -9.07 -8.56 2.00
CA TRP A 117 -8.81 -7.57 0.96
C TRP A 117 -9.73 -6.36 1.14
N PRO A 118 -9.31 -5.37 1.94
CA PRO A 118 -10.09 -4.18 2.23
C PRO A 118 -10.53 -3.46 0.95
N ARG A 119 -11.82 -3.14 0.83
CA ARG A 119 -12.35 -2.36 -0.29
C ARG A 119 -12.27 -0.86 -0.01
N GLY A 120 -12.19 -0.06 -1.07
CA GLY A 120 -12.16 1.40 -1.04
C GLY A 120 -11.95 1.97 -2.43
N SER A 121 -12.51 3.15 -2.68
CA SER A 121 -12.31 3.88 -3.93
C SER A 121 -10.97 4.64 -3.95
N GLU A 122 -10.31 4.73 -2.80
CA GLU A 122 -9.01 5.34 -2.62
C GLU A 122 -8.02 4.29 -2.09
N PRO A 123 -7.33 3.54 -2.98
CA PRO A 123 -6.43 2.46 -2.56
C PRO A 123 -5.23 2.99 -1.76
N ILE A 124 -4.74 2.18 -0.81
CA ILE A 124 -3.58 2.51 0.03
C ILE A 124 -2.35 2.86 -0.81
N THR A 125 -2.12 2.17 -1.93
CA THR A 125 -1.03 2.46 -2.89
C THR A 125 -1.11 3.87 -3.48
N GLN A 126 -2.33 4.35 -3.76
CA GLN A 126 -2.56 5.72 -4.22
C GLN A 126 -2.38 6.73 -3.08
N GLN A 127 -2.92 6.43 -1.90
CA GLN A 127 -2.78 7.27 -0.70
C GLN A 127 -1.30 7.49 -0.35
N ILE A 128 -0.48 6.43 -0.34
CA ILE A 128 0.97 6.55 -0.10
C ILE A 128 1.62 7.47 -1.15
N LYS A 129 1.21 7.37 -2.43
CA LYS A 129 1.78 8.22 -3.50
C LYS A 129 1.39 9.69 -3.34
N ILE A 130 0.15 9.99 -2.94
CA ILE A 130 -0.32 11.35 -2.68
C ILE A 130 0.48 11.97 -1.53
N HIS A 131 0.74 11.20 -0.47
CA HIS A 131 1.50 11.61 0.71
C HIS A 131 3.01 11.32 0.57
N SER A 132 3.57 11.43 -0.64
CA SER A 132 4.96 11.02 -0.89
C SER A 132 6.01 11.80 -0.07
N GLY A 133 5.76 13.05 0.31
CA GLY A 133 6.65 13.80 1.20
C GLY A 133 6.78 13.15 2.59
N GLU A 134 5.66 12.99 3.29
CA GLU A 134 5.61 12.31 4.61
C GLU A 134 6.26 10.91 4.55
N TYR A 135 5.91 10.14 3.52
CA TYR A 135 6.43 8.80 3.30
C TYR A 135 7.96 8.80 3.11
N LEU A 136 8.51 9.72 2.32
CA LEU A 136 9.95 9.81 2.11
C LEU A 136 10.69 10.24 3.37
N ASP A 137 10.10 11.12 4.18
CA ASP A 137 10.67 11.53 5.48
C ASP A 137 10.77 10.35 6.45
N MET A 138 9.74 9.50 6.49
CA MET A 138 9.72 8.27 7.32
C MET A 138 10.71 7.21 6.82
N LEU A 139 10.92 7.10 5.50
CA LEU A 139 11.98 6.24 4.96
C LEU A 139 13.36 6.73 5.40
N ARG A 140 13.60 8.05 5.37
CA ARG A 140 14.86 8.61 5.85
C ARG A 140 15.08 8.34 7.34
N HIS A 141 14.02 8.41 8.15
CA HIS A 141 14.09 8.01 9.56
C HIS A 141 14.52 6.54 9.73
N ALA A 142 13.91 5.62 8.97
CA ALA A 142 14.29 4.21 8.98
C ALA A 142 15.74 4.00 8.51
N ASP A 143 16.18 4.73 7.49
CA ASP A 143 17.58 4.68 7.00
C ASP A 143 18.57 5.18 8.07
N MET A 144 18.27 6.28 8.77
CA MET A 144 19.12 6.84 9.83
C MET A 144 19.26 5.88 11.01
N THR A 145 18.13 5.35 11.50
CA THR A 145 18.14 4.42 12.63
C THR A 145 18.80 3.08 12.27
N PHE A 146 18.64 2.61 11.03
CA PHE A 146 19.37 1.43 10.53
C PHE A 146 20.89 1.62 10.60
N ILE A 147 21.41 2.80 10.24
CA ILE A 147 22.85 3.12 10.34
C ILE A 147 23.33 3.09 11.80
N GLU A 148 22.46 3.49 12.75
CA GLU A 148 22.73 3.43 14.19
C GLU A 148 22.62 2.01 14.78
N GLY A 149 22.24 1.01 13.96
CA GLY A 149 22.20 -0.40 14.34
C GLY A 149 20.82 -0.92 14.76
N GLN A 150 19.78 -0.09 14.74
CA GLN A 150 18.40 -0.52 14.99
C GLN A 150 17.42 0.13 14.01
N VAL A 151 16.66 -0.66 13.26
CA VAL A 151 15.66 -0.08 12.33
C VAL A 151 14.39 0.27 13.08
N ASP A 152 14.06 1.56 13.16
CA ASP A 152 12.76 2.02 13.64
C ASP A 152 11.78 2.21 12.47
N LEU A 153 10.77 1.33 12.42
CA LEU A 153 9.70 1.35 11.43
C LEU A 153 8.37 1.88 11.99
N GLY A 154 8.33 2.27 13.27
CA GLY A 154 7.12 2.73 13.95
C GLY A 154 6.39 3.85 13.19
N PRO A 155 7.07 4.95 12.81
CA PRO A 155 6.44 6.04 12.07
C PRO A 155 5.83 5.60 10.73
N LEU A 156 6.52 4.71 10.01
CA LEU A 156 6.06 4.20 8.72
C LEU A 156 4.87 3.24 8.89
N ALA A 157 4.87 2.40 9.93
CA ALA A 157 3.75 1.52 10.26
C ALA A 157 2.48 2.31 10.64
N GLU A 158 2.62 3.35 11.47
CA GLU A 158 1.52 4.26 11.81
C GLU A 158 0.95 4.98 10.59
N PHE A 159 1.84 5.43 9.69
CA PHE A 159 1.44 6.01 8.41
C PHE A 159 0.61 5.04 7.57
N LEU A 160 1.06 3.79 7.40
CA LEU A 160 0.31 2.77 6.66
C LEU A 160 -1.06 2.48 7.31
N ALA A 161 -1.15 2.47 8.63
CA ALA A 161 -2.41 2.35 9.35
C ALA A 161 -3.37 3.51 9.04
N ARG A 162 -2.87 4.76 8.99
CA ARG A 162 -3.66 5.93 8.57
C ARG A 162 -4.13 5.80 7.12
N MET A 163 -3.27 5.36 6.20
CA MET A 163 -3.61 5.20 4.78
C MET A 163 -4.68 4.11 4.58
N LEU A 164 -4.59 2.98 5.30
CA LEU A 164 -5.63 1.94 5.27
C LEU A 164 -6.96 2.45 5.85
N LYS A 165 -6.91 3.21 6.95
CA LYS A 165 -8.09 3.84 7.54
C LYS A 165 -8.77 4.78 6.53
N ALA A 166 -8.01 5.56 5.76
CA ALA A 166 -8.54 6.40 4.69
C ALA A 166 -9.23 5.57 3.58
N GLN A 167 -8.59 4.50 3.11
CA GLN A 167 -9.19 3.57 2.14
C GLN A 167 -10.54 3.01 2.63
N LEU A 168 -10.60 2.51 3.86
CA LEU A 168 -11.84 1.97 4.44
C LEU A 168 -12.93 3.05 4.60
N GLN A 169 -12.55 4.28 4.94
CA GLN A 169 -13.48 5.40 5.01
C GLN A 169 -14.03 5.79 3.63
N SER A 170 -13.20 5.76 2.59
CA SER A 170 -13.63 6.01 1.21
C SER A 170 -14.73 5.02 0.79
N HIS A 171 -14.58 3.74 1.18
CA HIS A 171 -15.59 2.71 0.92
C HIS A 171 -16.92 3.02 1.59
N ARG A 172 -16.88 3.39 2.89
CA ARG A 172 -18.09 3.73 3.67
C ARG A 172 -18.82 4.94 3.08
N ARG A 173 -18.08 5.95 2.62
CA ARG A 173 -18.66 7.14 1.95
C ARG A 173 -19.35 6.75 0.65
N ALA A 174 -18.70 5.93 -0.17
CA ALA A 174 -19.27 5.43 -1.43
C ALA A 174 -20.57 4.63 -1.19
N GLN A 175 -20.59 3.71 -0.21
CA GLN A 175 -21.78 2.94 0.13
C GLN A 175 -22.97 3.82 0.54
N LYS A 176 -22.73 4.84 1.39
CA LYS A 176 -23.77 5.79 1.81
C LYS A 176 -24.32 6.60 0.63
N ALA A 177 -23.47 7.03 -0.30
CA ALA A 177 -23.89 7.75 -1.50
C ALA A 177 -24.77 6.88 -2.41
N THR A 178 -24.36 5.64 -2.68
CA THR A 178 -25.15 4.70 -3.49
C THR A 178 -26.51 4.38 -2.85
N PHE A 179 -26.55 4.20 -1.53
CA PHE A 179 -27.81 3.98 -0.80
C PHE A 179 -28.75 5.18 -0.94
N SER A 180 -28.23 6.40 -0.73
CA SER A 180 -29.00 7.65 -0.87
C SER A 180 -29.57 7.80 -2.29
N GLU A 181 -28.78 7.51 -3.32
CA GLU A 181 -29.22 7.60 -4.72
C GLU A 181 -30.32 6.58 -5.06
N ARG A 182 -30.17 5.32 -4.60
CA ARG A 182 -31.20 4.28 -4.77
C ARG A 182 -32.48 4.64 -4.04
N ALA A 183 -32.40 5.11 -2.79
CA ALA A 183 -33.54 5.57 -2.02
C ALA A 183 -34.28 6.71 -2.74
N LEU A 184 -33.54 7.66 -3.33
CA LEU A 184 -34.11 8.75 -4.13
C LEU A 184 -34.84 8.27 -5.38
N LYS A 185 -34.35 7.21 -6.05
CA LYS A 185 -34.99 6.61 -7.24
C LYS A 185 -36.23 5.77 -6.91
N MET A 186 -36.33 5.21 -5.70
CA MET A 186 -37.50 4.44 -5.23
C MET A 186 -38.68 5.33 -4.83
N ILE A 187 -38.50 6.64 -4.70
CA ILE A 187 -39.60 7.57 -4.45
C ILE A 187 -40.50 7.58 -5.71
N PRO A 188 -41.79 7.23 -5.61
CA PRO A 188 -42.69 7.14 -6.76
C PRO A 188 -42.66 8.41 -7.61
N MET A 189 -42.80 8.27 -8.94
CA MET A 189 -42.73 9.43 -9.84
C MET A 189 -43.79 10.50 -9.54
N VAL A 190 -44.89 10.05 -8.92
CA VAL A 190 -46.06 10.82 -8.51
C VAL A 190 -45.87 11.55 -7.16
N ALA A 191 -44.79 11.28 -6.42
CA ALA A 191 -44.49 12.03 -5.20
C ALA A 191 -44.28 13.51 -5.54
N THR A 192 -45.19 14.35 -5.05
CA THR A 192 -45.30 15.77 -5.38
C THR A 192 -43.96 16.49 -5.20
N ARG A 193 -43.70 17.51 -6.01
CA ARG A 193 -42.43 18.30 -6.03
C ARG A 193 -41.94 18.70 -4.62
N LEU A 194 -42.86 18.92 -3.68
CA LEU A 194 -42.60 19.23 -2.27
C LEU A 194 -42.01 18.05 -1.48
N ILE A 195 -42.54 16.83 -1.64
CA ILE A 195 -42.04 15.62 -0.97
C ILE A 195 -40.66 15.26 -1.51
N ARG A 196 -40.44 15.36 -2.83
CA ARG A 196 -39.11 15.18 -3.42
C ARG A 196 -38.08 16.20 -2.91
N ARG A 197 -38.48 17.47 -2.73
CA ARG A 197 -37.60 18.53 -2.22
C ARG A 197 -37.30 18.36 -0.72
N TRP A 198 -38.27 17.91 0.06
CA TRP A 198 -38.10 17.56 1.47
C TRP A 198 -37.19 16.32 1.65
N LEU A 199 -37.44 15.24 0.89
CA LEU A 199 -36.62 14.02 0.94
C LEU A 199 -35.18 14.27 0.47
N ARG A 200 -34.95 15.04 -0.60
CA ARG A 200 -33.59 15.46 -0.98
C ARG A 200 -32.88 16.19 0.15
N ARG A 201 -33.53 17.18 0.79
CA ARG A 201 -32.97 17.89 1.95
C ARG A 201 -32.69 16.99 3.15
N PHE A 202 -33.50 15.95 3.35
CA PHE A 202 -33.29 15.00 4.43
C PHE A 202 -32.08 14.09 4.16
N PHE A 203 -31.93 13.58 2.94
CA PHE A 203 -30.85 12.65 2.56
C PHE A 203 -29.52 13.32 2.17
N THR A 204 -29.49 14.62 1.86
CA THR A 204 -28.25 15.35 1.52
C THR A 204 -27.68 16.18 2.68
N ARG A 205 -28.26 16.08 3.88
CA ARG A 205 -27.73 16.81 5.05
C ARG A 205 -26.35 16.26 5.44
N PRO A 206 -25.29 17.10 5.49
CA PRO A 206 -23.99 16.65 5.96
C PRO A 206 -24.09 16.21 7.43
N ALA A 207 -23.46 15.09 7.77
CA ALA A 207 -23.40 14.59 9.13
C ALA A 207 -22.80 15.68 10.03
N ARG A 208 -23.54 16.12 11.05
CA ARG A 208 -23.03 17.07 12.06
C ARG A 208 -21.80 16.45 12.71
N ARG A 209 -20.66 17.14 12.62
CA ARG A 209 -19.48 16.83 13.43
C ARG A 209 -19.81 17.20 14.88
N SER A 210 -19.85 16.20 15.75
CA SER A 210 -19.72 16.33 17.20
C SER A 210 -18.27 16.09 17.57
#